data_AF-A0A932PFA4-F1
#
_entry.id   AF-A0A932PFA4-F1
#
_cell.length_a   1.000
_cell.length_b   1.000
_cell.length_c   1.000
_cell.angle_alpha   90.00
_cell.angle_beta   90.00
_cell.angle_gamma   90.00
#
_symmetry.space_group_name_H-M   'P 1'
#
loop_
_entity.id
_entity.type
_entity.pdbx_description
1 polymer ?
#
loop_
_entity_poly.entity_id
_entity_poly.type
_entity_poly.pdbx_seq_one_letter_code
_entity_poly.pdbx_strand_id
1 'polypeptide(L)'
;MSIVILTQVYDEMRRLAIAGSVVAGGDFRLKKLIAPLEQAGAKAPVFVKVAQAVKAVVDAQEQTSAPALLELTTLVNAILYTQGETGAAGTLEPIETT
;
A
#
# COMPACT_ATOMS: atom_id res chain seq x y z
N MET A 1 -0.22 14.69 -3.16
CA MET A 1 0.50 13.87 -2.16
C MET A 1 1.05 12.64 -2.86
N SER A 2 2.25 12.17 -2.54
CA SER A 2 2.93 11.13 -3.33
C SER A 2 2.27 9.76 -3.15
N ILE A 3 1.24 9.50 -3.97
CA ILE A 3 0.68 8.18 -4.29
C ILE A 3 1.77 7.22 -4.81
N VAL A 4 2.84 7.76 -5.41
CA VAL A 4 3.89 6.99 -6.10
C VAL A 4 4.50 5.90 -5.23
N ILE A 5 4.76 6.18 -3.95
CA ILE A 5 5.34 5.18 -3.05
C ILE A 5 4.34 4.07 -2.69
N LEU A 6 3.05 4.41 -2.53
CA LEU A 6 2.00 3.42 -2.29
C LEU A 6 1.77 2.55 -3.52
N THR A 7 1.82 3.12 -4.72
CA THR A 7 1.72 2.34 -5.97
C THR A 7 2.92 1.41 -6.15
N GLN A 8 4.13 1.84 -5.75
CA GLN A 8 5.30 0.94 -5.74
C GLN A 8 5.12 -0.24 -4.77
N VAL A 9 4.61 0.01 -3.56
CA VAL A 9 4.28 -1.07 -2.62
C VAL A 9 3.20 -1.99 -3.20
N TYR A 10 2.18 -1.43 -3.85
CA TYR A 10 1.11 -2.17 -4.52
C TYR A 10 1.65 -3.08 -5.64
N ASP A 11 2.56 -2.58 -6.47
CA ASP A 11 3.14 -3.36 -7.56
C ASP A 11 3.98 -4.52 -7.04
N GLU A 12 4.79 -4.28 -6.00
CA GLU A 12 5.64 -5.30 -5.41
C GLU A 12 4.84 -6.35 -4.62
N MET A 13 3.81 -5.95 -3.85
CA MET A 13 2.96 -6.93 -3.18
C MET A 13 2.21 -7.81 -4.20
N ARG A 14 1.76 -7.23 -5.32
CA ARG A 14 1.07 -7.98 -6.38
C ARG A 14 2.03 -8.96 -7.06
N ARG A 15 3.26 -8.55 -7.33
CA ARG A 15 4.31 -9.45 -7.85
C ARG A 15 4.54 -10.62 -6.89
N LEU A 16 4.65 -10.37 -5.58
CA LEU A 16 4.84 -11.42 -4.58
C LEU A 16 3.62 -12.33 -4.43
N ALA A 17 2.41 -11.78 -4.52
CA ALA A 17 1.19 -12.59 -4.50
C ALA A 17 1.11 -13.56 -5.69
N ILE A 18 1.61 -13.15 -6.86
CA ILE A 18 1.69 -14.01 -8.05
C ILE A 18 2.81 -15.05 -7.91
N ALA A 19 3.99 -14.64 -7.42
CA ALA A 19 5.13 -15.54 -7.24
C ALA A 19 4.91 -16.57 -6.12
N GLY A 20 4.05 -16.24 -5.15
CA GLY A 20 3.79 -17.02 -3.94
C GLY A 20 4.40 -16.37 -2.70
N SER A 21 3.67 -16.40 -1.58
CA SER A 21 4.10 -15.73 -0.35
C SER A 21 5.40 -16.29 0.22
N VAL A 22 5.69 -17.57 0.00
CA VAL A 22 6.88 -18.25 0.55
C VAL A 22 8.22 -17.62 0.10
N VAL A 23 8.22 -16.87 -1.01
CA VAL A 23 9.41 -16.14 -1.51
C VAL A 23 9.43 -14.66 -1.12
N ALA A 24 8.48 -14.20 -0.30
CA ALA A 24 8.37 -12.80 0.12
C ALA A 24 9.39 -12.40 1.20
N GLY A 25 9.80 -13.36 2.04
CA GLY A 25 10.83 -13.16 3.05
C GLY A 25 12.15 -12.73 2.39
N GLY A 26 12.73 -11.64 2.90
CA GLY A 26 13.98 -11.07 2.39
C GLY A 26 13.87 -10.31 1.06
N ASP A 27 12.67 -10.06 0.53
CA ASP A 27 12.52 -9.36 -0.75
C ASP A 27 13.17 -7.97 -0.74
N PHE A 28 14.21 -7.79 -1.55
CA PHE A 28 15.00 -6.56 -1.54
C PHE A 28 14.26 -5.36 -2.12
N ARG A 29 13.28 -5.57 -3.02
CA ARG A 29 12.52 -4.48 -3.64
C ARG A 29 11.57 -3.89 -2.60
N LEU A 30 10.84 -4.74 -1.88
CA LEU A 30 9.98 -4.35 -0.77
C LEU A 30 10.79 -3.68 0.36
N LYS A 31 11.95 -4.26 0.73
CA LYS A 31 12.82 -3.72 1.78
C LYS A 31 13.30 -2.29 1.51
N LYS A 32 13.60 -1.96 0.25
CA LYS A 32 14.03 -0.61 -0.15
C LYS A 32 12.95 0.46 0.07
N LEU A 33 11.68 0.06 0.14
CA LEU A 33 10.55 0.98 0.34
C LEU A 33 10.34 1.37 1.82
N ILE A 34 10.95 0.66 2.78
CA ILE A 34 10.74 0.91 4.23
C ILE A 34 11.16 2.32 4.63
N ALA A 35 12.41 2.71 4.39
CA ALA A 35 12.92 4.04 4.78
C ALA A 35 12.12 5.20 4.13
N PRO A 36 11.81 5.16 2.81
CA PRO A 36 10.95 6.16 2.20
C PRO A 36 9.52 6.20 2.78
N LEU A 37 8.94 5.05 3.17
CA LEU A 37 7.64 5.00 3.85
C LEU A 37 7.69 5.60 5.26
N GLU A 38 8.74 5.32 6.02
CA GLU A 38 8.94 5.92 7.35
C GLU A 38 9.09 7.44 7.26
N GLN A 39 9.84 7.93 6.27
CA GLN A 39 9.97 9.37 6.01
C GLN A 39 8.62 10.01 5.63
N ALA A 40 7.81 9.34 4.79
CA ALA A 40 6.46 9.77 4.48
C ALA A 40 5.54 9.74 5.71
N GLY A 41 5.82 8.81 6.64
CA GLY A 41 5.16 8.66 7.93
C GLY A 41 5.19 9.91 8.81
N ALA A 42 6.25 10.71 8.71
CA ALA A 42 6.36 11.99 9.42
C ALA A 42 5.28 13.00 9.02
N LYS A 43 4.72 12.87 7.79
CA LYS A 43 3.64 13.73 7.29
C LYS A 43 2.26 13.09 7.44
N ALA A 44 2.16 11.77 7.32
CA ALA A 44 0.90 11.05 7.46
C ALA A 44 1.13 9.68 8.15
N PRO A 45 0.55 9.46 9.36
CA PRO A 45 0.77 8.26 10.16
C PRO A 45 0.43 6.94 9.46
N VAL A 46 -0.43 6.98 8.43
CA VAL A 46 -0.79 5.79 7.64
C VAL A 46 0.44 5.16 6.99
N PHE A 47 1.42 5.94 6.53
CA PHE A 47 2.64 5.39 5.93
C PHE A 47 3.53 4.68 6.93
N VAL A 48 3.48 5.06 8.22
CA VAL A 48 4.17 4.32 9.29
C VAL A 48 3.60 2.90 9.41
N LYS A 49 2.27 2.76 9.35
CA LYS A 49 1.61 1.44 9.38
C LYS A 49 1.98 0.60 8.15
N VAL A 50 2.04 1.23 6.97
CA VAL A 50 2.47 0.55 5.74
C VAL A 50 3.94 0.11 5.84
N ALA A 51 4.84 0.95 6.37
CA ALA A 51 6.24 0.58 6.60
C ALA A 51 6.37 -0.64 7.53
N GLN A 52 5.58 -0.67 8.61
CA GLN A 52 5.54 -1.81 9.55
C GLN A 52 5.05 -3.09 8.88
N ALA A 53 3.98 -3.02 8.08
CA ALA A 53 3.46 -4.17 7.34
C ALA A 53 4.47 -4.67 6.29
N VAL A 54 5.14 -3.76 5.57
CA VAL A 54 6.23 -4.11 4.65
C VAL A 54 7.36 -4.83 5.38
N LYS A 55 7.77 -4.31 6.54
CA LYS A 55 8.80 -4.94 7.36
C LYS A 55 8.39 -6.34 7.81
N ALA A 56 7.14 -6.52 8.23
CA ALA A 56 6.61 -7.83 8.61
C ALA A 56 6.69 -8.84 7.46
N VAL A 57 6.43 -8.44 6.21
CA VAL A 57 6.59 -9.29 5.03
C VAL A 57 8.05 -9.63 4.77
N VAL A 58 8.94 -8.65 4.84
CA VAL A 58 10.39 -8.85 4.60
C VAL A 58 11.01 -9.76 5.66
N ASP A 59 10.57 -9.65 6.91
CA ASP A 59 11.09 -10.43 8.04
C ASP A 59 10.33 -11.78 8.21
N ALA A 60 9.31 -12.04 7.40
CA ALA A 60 8.49 -13.25 7.51
C ALA A 60 9.27 -14.52 7.13
N GLN A 61 8.92 -15.61 7.81
CA GLN A 61 9.38 -16.95 7.52
C GLN A 61 8.30 -17.69 6.74
N GLU A 62 8.59 -18.89 6.24
CA GLU A 62 7.69 -19.66 5.38
C GLU A 62 6.26 -19.74 5.93
N GLN A 63 6.11 -20.09 7.21
CA GLN A 63 4.80 -20.25 7.88
C GLN A 63 4.08 -18.92 8.14
N THR A 64 4.80 -17.79 8.23
CA THR A 64 4.22 -16.47 8.53
C THR A 64 4.14 -15.56 7.30
N SER A 65 4.71 -15.99 6.17
CA SER A 65 4.78 -15.22 4.94
C SER A 65 3.41 -14.92 4.32
N ALA A 66 2.52 -15.91 4.29
CA ALA A 66 1.17 -15.78 3.75
C ALA A 66 0.32 -14.75 4.52
N PRO A 67 0.16 -14.85 5.86
CA PRO A 67 -0.63 -13.88 6.61
C PRO A 67 -0.01 -12.47 6.54
N ALA A 68 1.32 -12.33 6.61
CA ALA A 68 1.97 -11.03 6.50
C ALA A 68 1.71 -10.35 5.15
N LEU A 69 1.82 -11.09 4.05
CA LEU A 69 1.57 -10.56 2.71
C LEU A 69 0.09 -10.19 2.52
N LEU A 70 -0.83 -10.98 3.08
CA LEU A 70 -2.26 -10.70 3.05
C LEU A 70 -2.60 -9.42 3.83
N GLU A 71 -2.00 -9.22 5.00
CA GLU A 71 -2.19 -8.01 5.82
C GLU A 71 -1.70 -6.76 5.08
N LEU A 72 -0.49 -6.80 4.51
CA LEU A 72 0.04 -5.72 3.68
C LEU A 72 -0.89 -5.43 2.50
N THR A 73 -1.34 -6.47 1.81
CA THR A 73 -2.24 -6.36 0.66
C THR A 73 -3.56 -5.71 1.03
N THR A 74 -4.13 -6.11 2.16
CA THR A 74 -5.40 -5.58 2.66
C THR A 74 -5.26 -4.10 2.99
N LEU A 75 -4.21 -3.72 3.72
CA LEU A 75 -3.97 -2.34 4.12
C LEU A 75 -3.76 -1.42 2.91
N VAL A 76 -2.90 -1.82 1.97
CA VAL A 76 -2.59 -0.99 0.79
C VAL A 76 -3.83 -0.82 -0.09
N ASN A 77 -4.60 -1.87 -0.32
CA ASN A 77 -5.84 -1.76 -1.09
C ASN A 77 -6.88 -0.87 -0.39
N ALA A 78 -7.05 -0.99 0.94
CA ALA A 78 -7.97 -0.13 1.68
C ALA A 78 -7.60 1.36 1.54
N ILE A 79 -6.31 1.69 1.56
CA ILE A 79 -5.82 3.06 1.37
C ILE A 79 -6.09 3.53 -0.05
N LEU A 80 -5.69 2.76 -1.06
CA LEU A 80 -5.85 3.15 -2.46
C LEU A 80 -7.33 3.30 -2.85
N TYR A 81 -8.19 2.41 -2.37
CA TYR A 81 -9.62 2.44 -2.67
C TYR A 81 -10.32 3.66 -2.05
N THR A 82 -9.86 4.12 -0.89
CA THR A 82 -10.38 5.33 -0.23
C THR A 82 -9.77 6.63 -0.75
N GLN A 83 -8.69 6.55 -1.54
CA GLN A 83 -8.12 7.69 -2.26
C GLN A 83 -8.73 7.88 -3.66
N GLY A 84 -9.72 7.07 -4.04
CA GLY A 84 -10.50 7.32 -5.25
C GLY A 84 -11.30 8.61 -5.11
N GLU A 85 -10.89 9.66 -5.82
CA GLU A 85 -11.72 10.85 -6.00
C GLU A 85 -12.82 10.53 -7.02
N THR A 86 -14.07 10.85 -6.66
CA THR A 86 -15.22 10.76 -7.56
C THR A 86 -15.79 12.16 -7.77
N GLY A 87 -16.25 12.44 -8.99
CA GLY A 87 -16.75 13.75 -9.39
C GLY A 87 -16.15 14.23 -10.70
N ALA A 88 -16.87 15.09 -11.40
CA ALA A 88 -16.34 15.81 -12.55
C ALA A 88 -15.65 17.08 -12.06
N ALA A 89 -14.57 17.49 -12.74
CA ALA A 89 -13.99 18.80 -12.52
C ALA A 89 -15.00 19.88 -12.91
N GLY A 90 -15.29 20.81 -12.00
CA GLY A 90 -16.24 21.89 -12.23
C GLY A 90 -16.90 22.37 -10.95
N THR A 91 -17.67 23.46 -11.06
CA THR A 91 -18.55 23.94 -10.00
C THR A 91 -19.83 23.11 -10.00
N LEU A 92 -20.27 22.67 -8.82
CA LEU A 92 -21.59 22.06 -8.68
C LEU A 92 -22.65 23.14 -8.87
N GLU A 93 -23.53 22.95 -9.85
CA GLU A 93 -24.67 23.82 -10.09
C GLU A 93 -25.97 23.13 -9.66
N PRO A 94 -26.95 23.88 -9.10
CA PRO A 94 -28.27 23.33 -8.80
C PRO A 94 -28.92 22.77 -10.07
N ILE A 95 -29.61 21.65 -9.93
CA ILE A 95 -30.44 21.11 -11.02
C ILE A 95 -31.64 22.04 -11.20
N GLU A 96 -31.83 22.58 -12.40
CA GLU A 96 -33.05 23.31 -12.74
C GLU A 96 -34.24 22.35 -12.68
N THR A 97 -35.13 22.57 -11.72
CA THR A 97 -36.42 21.88 -11.60
C THR A 97 -37.52 22.77 -12.17
N THR A 98 -38.32 22.23 -13.09
CA THR A 98 -39.50 22.88 -13.69
C THR A 98 -40.74 22.71 -12.82
#